data_AF-A0A8K0CVC4-F1
#
_entry.id   AF-A0A8K0CVC4-F1
#
_cell.length_a   1.000
_cell.length_b   1.000
_cell.length_c   1.000
_cell.angle_alpha   90.00
_cell.angle_beta   90.00
_cell.angle_gamma   90.00
#
_symmetry.space_group_name_H-M   'P 1'
#
loop_
_entity.id
_entity.type
_entity.pdbx_description
1 polymer ?
#
loop_
_entity_poly.entity_id
_entity_poly.type
_entity_poly.pdbx_seq_one_letter_code
_entity_poly.pdbx_strand_id
1 'polypeptide(L)'
;MINKQIFILHLVFCTLLRTAFTISENEDQHKNGSCLVPNNPHSGTYTVGSNPTGTVREGVYVPPLTPLILNCQKRYKPVPPGNFLSICHNGEWLPSPAACSPACPPVESTDTTIVNCKFLGKTLDSCKDPIDGVQAVIKCAEFYEEPGVEQFPYRRCIDGSWDRTFPQCLPVCGLKRPRGIPDPVDSNLVRRGDFPWHVGIYDAKTKSNICGGTLISLRAVVSAAYCFSNLSNGRMYPKENYLVATGKYFLEYHDNRDEDVKYSGVNDIFFPMEYKGEISQYESDIAVVILNTALTPTTSVQPICVDWASKFEYQQISGNNSGLVVGSDLTESIDSSKEFKELAISVLPFEQCFEQVPKDFQRFLTHDKICSELSSSGQSIREGYGGGGLVQYINNRYYLRGIVSVASKISQEGSNVYYVTYTLMSKYVDFVKQLL
;
A
#
# COMPACT_ATOMS: atom_id res chain seq x y z
N MET A 1 -4.17 -41.98 -69.88
CA MET A 1 -3.01 -41.79 -70.77
C MET A 1 -1.76 -42.25 -70.06
N ILE A 2 -1.15 -43.33 -70.57
CA ILE A 2 0.31 -43.59 -70.67
C ILE A 2 1.03 -43.79 -69.32
N ASN A 3 1.21 -45.04 -68.88
CA ASN A 3 2.34 -45.98 -69.17
C ASN A 3 3.50 -45.80 -68.17
N LYS A 4 3.81 -46.81 -67.33
CA LYS A 4 4.83 -47.89 -67.53
C LYS A 4 5.99 -47.63 -66.55
N GLN A 5 6.67 -48.58 -65.89
CA GLN A 5 7.07 -49.93 -66.28
C GLN A 5 7.73 -50.66 -65.06
N ILE A 6 7.59 -51.99 -65.03
CA ILE A 6 8.61 -53.04 -64.72
C ILE A 6 9.01 -53.29 -63.25
N PHE A 7 8.70 -54.44 -62.61
CA PHE A 7 9.10 -55.87 -62.79
C PHE A 7 10.55 -56.21 -62.35
N ILE A 8 10.65 -57.16 -61.41
CA ILE A 8 11.74 -58.16 -61.19
C ILE A 8 12.91 -57.73 -60.27
N LEU A 9 13.11 -58.40 -59.12
CA LEU A 9 13.89 -59.65 -58.96
C LEU A 9 13.81 -60.18 -57.50
N HIS A 10 13.79 -61.50 -57.39
CA HIS A 10 13.69 -62.35 -56.20
C HIS A 10 15.04 -62.57 -55.47
N LEU A 11 14.94 -63.20 -54.27
CA LEU A 11 15.91 -64.02 -53.50
C LEU A 11 16.68 -63.29 -52.36
N VAL A 12 16.90 -63.77 -51.13
CA VAL A 12 16.61 -64.98 -50.28
C VAL A 12 16.93 -64.52 -48.83
N PHE A 13 16.13 -64.81 -47.78
CA PHE A 13 16.38 -65.81 -46.70
C PHE A 13 15.17 -65.72 -45.72
N CYS A 14 14.27 -66.72 -45.60
CA CYS A 14 14.35 -67.92 -44.74
C CYS A 14 14.66 -67.56 -43.27
N THR A 15 13.76 -67.69 -42.26
CA THR A 15 13.20 -68.93 -41.66
C THR A 15 12.07 -68.58 -40.65
N LEU A 16 10.86 -69.12 -40.83
CA LEU A 16 10.17 -70.20 -40.07
C LEU A 16 9.51 -69.88 -38.70
N LEU A 17 8.17 -69.95 -38.73
CA LEU A 17 7.22 -70.55 -37.78
C LEU A 17 7.13 -70.02 -36.33
N ARG A 18 5.95 -69.49 -35.98
CA ARG A 18 5.25 -69.88 -34.75
C ARG A 18 3.73 -69.73 -34.89
N THR A 19 3.06 -70.87 -34.82
CA THR A 19 1.61 -71.07 -34.75
C THR A 19 1.03 -70.66 -33.39
N ALA A 20 -0.28 -70.40 -33.42
CA ALA A 20 -1.13 -69.96 -32.33
C ALA A 20 -1.04 -70.82 -31.05
N PHE A 21 -1.19 -70.17 -29.88
CA PHE A 21 -1.62 -70.83 -28.65
C PHE A 21 -2.64 -69.97 -27.90
N THR A 22 -3.63 -70.69 -27.41
CA THR A 22 -4.83 -70.36 -26.65
C THR A 22 -4.58 -69.67 -25.31
N ILE A 23 -5.59 -68.90 -24.89
CA ILE A 23 -5.75 -68.34 -23.54
C ILE A 23 -5.67 -69.47 -22.51
N SER A 24 -4.79 -69.27 -21.52
CA SER A 24 -4.69 -70.05 -20.28
C SER A 24 -4.91 -69.07 -19.13
N GLU A 25 -6.05 -69.17 -18.46
CA GLU A 25 -6.21 -68.72 -17.08
C GLU A 25 -5.43 -69.68 -16.18
N ASN A 26 -4.39 -69.20 -15.48
CA ASN A 26 -4.11 -69.62 -14.10
C ASN A 26 -3.03 -68.76 -13.43
N GLU A 27 -3.21 -68.65 -12.11
CA GLU A 27 -2.56 -67.88 -11.05
C GLU A 27 -1.02 -67.89 -11.00
N ASP A 28 -0.50 -66.90 -10.25
CA ASP A 28 0.83 -66.82 -9.63
C ASP A 28 2.04 -66.50 -10.50
N GLN A 29 2.18 -65.21 -10.84
CA GLN A 29 3.49 -64.55 -10.74
C GLN A 29 3.36 -63.19 -10.05
N HIS A 30 3.33 -63.21 -8.71
CA HIS A 30 3.87 -62.12 -7.91
C HIS A 30 5.33 -61.87 -8.37
N LYS A 31 5.51 -61.00 -9.36
CA LYS A 31 6.85 -60.52 -9.73
C LYS A 31 7.40 -59.79 -8.51
N ASN A 32 8.49 -60.32 -7.96
CA ASN A 32 9.16 -59.81 -6.77
C ASN A 32 9.21 -58.26 -6.77
N GLY A 33 8.42 -57.63 -5.90
CA GLY A 33 8.35 -56.17 -5.75
C GLY A 33 7.35 -55.39 -6.63
N SER A 34 6.43 -56.04 -7.35
CA SER A 34 5.35 -55.36 -8.11
C SER A 34 4.27 -54.75 -7.19
N CYS A 35 3.73 -53.59 -7.56
CA CYS A 35 2.70 -52.89 -6.76
C CYS A 35 1.32 -52.99 -7.40
N LEU A 36 0.28 -53.09 -6.57
CA LEU A 36 -1.11 -53.06 -7.00
C LEU A 36 -1.56 -51.62 -7.26
N VAL A 37 -2.13 -51.33 -8.44
CA VAL A 37 -2.70 -50.01 -8.74
C VAL A 37 -3.96 -49.78 -7.88
N PRO A 38 -4.00 -48.72 -7.05
CA PRO A 38 -5.15 -48.44 -6.20
C PRO A 38 -6.38 -47.97 -6.99
N ASN A 39 -7.56 -48.03 -6.37
CA ASN A 39 -8.78 -47.44 -6.93
C ASN A 39 -8.66 -45.92 -7.04
N ASN A 40 -9.37 -45.32 -8.00
CA ASN A 40 -9.37 -43.87 -8.16
C ASN A 40 -9.93 -43.17 -6.90
N PRO A 41 -9.28 -42.08 -6.42
CA PRO A 41 -9.77 -41.33 -5.28
C PRO A 41 -10.97 -40.47 -5.68
N HIS A 42 -11.76 -40.04 -4.69
CA HIS A 42 -12.86 -39.11 -4.94
C HIS A 42 -12.35 -37.82 -5.61
N SER A 43 -12.98 -37.41 -6.71
CA SER A 43 -12.59 -36.25 -7.52
C SER A 43 -11.16 -36.27 -8.10
N GLY A 44 -10.58 -37.47 -8.29
CA GLY A 44 -9.29 -37.66 -8.95
C GLY A 44 -9.16 -38.98 -9.70
N THR A 45 -8.10 -39.11 -10.48
CA THR A 45 -7.76 -40.34 -11.22
C THR A 45 -6.27 -40.61 -11.18
N TYR A 46 -5.88 -41.87 -11.01
CA TYR A 46 -4.48 -42.28 -11.14
C TYR A 46 -4.13 -42.66 -12.58
N THR A 47 -2.93 -42.26 -13.00
CA THR A 47 -2.32 -42.68 -14.27
C THR A 47 -0.95 -43.29 -13.99
N VAL A 48 -0.53 -44.25 -14.80
CA VAL A 48 0.72 -45.00 -14.58
C VAL A 48 1.68 -44.76 -15.74
N GLY A 49 2.96 -44.57 -15.42
CA GLY A 49 4.02 -44.37 -16.42
C GLY A 49 4.18 -42.92 -16.88
N SER A 50 5.02 -42.70 -17.88
CA SER A 50 5.43 -41.38 -18.39
C SER A 50 4.50 -40.81 -19.46
N ASN A 51 3.43 -41.52 -19.84
CA ASN A 51 2.52 -41.11 -20.91
C ASN A 51 1.12 -40.80 -20.33
N PRO A 52 0.68 -39.52 -20.30
CA PRO A 52 -0.53 -39.08 -19.59
C PRO A 52 -1.85 -39.59 -20.19
N THR A 53 -1.82 -40.31 -21.31
CA THR A 53 -3.00 -40.87 -21.99
C THR A 53 -3.30 -42.31 -21.62
N GLY A 54 -2.41 -42.99 -20.87
CA GLY A 54 -2.61 -44.37 -20.42
C GLY A 54 -3.38 -44.44 -19.11
N THR A 55 -4.71 -44.47 -19.16
CA THR A 55 -5.53 -44.89 -18.01
C THR A 55 -5.33 -46.39 -17.79
N VAL A 56 -4.62 -46.76 -16.72
CA VAL A 56 -4.46 -48.17 -16.33
C VAL A 56 -5.69 -48.62 -15.56
N ARG A 57 -6.13 -49.86 -15.78
CA ARG A 57 -7.26 -50.45 -15.07
C ARG A 57 -6.91 -50.61 -13.58
N GLU A 58 -7.84 -50.23 -12.72
CA GLU A 58 -7.75 -50.42 -11.26
C GLU A 58 -7.50 -51.89 -10.92
N GLY A 59 -6.76 -52.17 -9.84
CA GLY A 59 -6.51 -53.52 -9.37
C GLY A 59 -5.52 -54.35 -10.21
N VAL A 60 -4.80 -53.72 -11.15
CA VAL A 60 -3.73 -54.37 -11.93
C VAL A 60 -2.38 -54.19 -11.24
N TYR A 61 -1.52 -55.21 -11.29
CA TYR A 61 -0.13 -55.12 -10.81
C TYR A 61 0.79 -54.48 -11.84
N VAL A 62 1.64 -53.58 -11.37
CA VAL A 62 2.66 -52.90 -12.18
C VAL A 62 4.07 -53.23 -11.69
N PRO A 63 5.09 -53.25 -12.58
CA PRO A 63 6.46 -53.55 -12.20
C PRO A 63 7.06 -52.55 -11.18
N PRO A 64 8.13 -52.91 -10.46
CA PRO A 64 8.91 -51.97 -9.65
C PRO A 64 9.39 -50.75 -10.47
N LEU A 65 9.63 -49.62 -9.79
CA LEU A 65 10.05 -48.32 -10.33
C LEU A 65 9.04 -47.64 -11.25
N THR A 66 7.83 -48.18 -11.33
CA THR A 66 6.75 -47.56 -12.10
C THR A 66 6.21 -46.33 -11.35
N PRO A 67 6.07 -45.16 -11.99
CA PRO A 67 5.44 -43.98 -11.40
C PRO A 67 3.91 -44.07 -11.47
N LEU A 68 3.25 -43.63 -10.40
CA LEU A 68 1.82 -43.41 -10.27
C LEU A 68 1.57 -41.92 -10.06
N ILE A 69 0.86 -41.31 -11.00
CA ILE A 69 0.59 -39.87 -11.03
C ILE A 69 -0.88 -39.66 -10.69
N LEU A 70 -1.16 -38.83 -9.68
CA LEU A 70 -2.48 -38.38 -9.32
C LEU A 70 -2.90 -37.18 -10.17
N ASN A 71 -4.07 -37.27 -10.80
CA ASN A 71 -4.69 -36.16 -11.52
C ASN A 71 -5.99 -35.77 -10.80
N CYS A 72 -6.02 -34.58 -10.22
CA CYS A 72 -7.23 -34.04 -9.58
C CYS A 72 -8.06 -33.23 -10.58
N GLN A 73 -9.38 -33.23 -10.39
CA GLN A 73 -10.28 -32.32 -11.11
C GLN A 73 -9.92 -30.84 -10.85
N LYS A 74 -10.35 -29.92 -11.73
CA LYS A 74 -9.93 -28.50 -11.73
C LYS A 74 -9.95 -27.79 -10.36
N ARG A 75 -10.97 -28.04 -9.54
CA ARG A 75 -11.17 -27.43 -8.19
C ARG A 75 -10.58 -28.25 -7.03
N TYR A 76 -9.89 -29.34 -7.33
CA TYR A 76 -9.27 -30.20 -6.34
C TYR A 76 -7.76 -30.22 -6.53
N LYS A 77 -7.04 -30.45 -5.44
CA LYS A 77 -5.58 -30.55 -5.44
C LYS A 77 -5.12 -31.69 -4.52
N PRO A 78 -3.89 -32.20 -4.71
CA PRO A 78 -3.39 -33.32 -3.92
C PRO A 78 -3.30 -32.98 -2.42
N VAL A 79 -3.63 -33.95 -1.57
CA VAL A 79 -3.40 -33.91 -0.12
C VAL A 79 -2.45 -35.06 0.28
N PRO A 80 -1.28 -34.76 0.91
CA PRO A 80 -0.73 -33.43 1.25
C PRO A 80 -0.41 -32.54 0.02
N PRO A 81 -0.33 -31.21 0.19
CA PRO A 81 -0.06 -30.28 -0.91
C PRO A 81 1.22 -30.62 -1.67
N GLY A 82 1.15 -30.60 -3.00
CA GLY A 82 2.29 -30.92 -3.88
C GLY A 82 2.60 -32.41 -4.02
N ASN A 83 1.95 -33.30 -3.27
CA ASN A 83 2.19 -34.74 -3.36
C ASN A 83 1.31 -35.39 -4.43
N PHE A 84 1.75 -35.38 -5.69
CA PHE A 84 1.01 -35.97 -6.82
C PHE A 84 1.67 -37.22 -7.42
N LEU A 85 2.85 -37.63 -6.93
CA LEU A 85 3.64 -38.71 -7.50
C LEU A 85 4.00 -39.75 -6.42
N SER A 86 3.71 -41.00 -6.71
CA SER A 86 4.18 -42.16 -5.96
C SER A 86 4.96 -43.09 -6.87
N ILE A 87 5.97 -43.79 -6.35
CA ILE A 87 6.78 -44.75 -7.11
C ILE A 87 6.60 -46.13 -6.48
N CYS A 88 6.40 -47.13 -7.33
CA CYS A 88 6.35 -48.51 -6.89
C CYS A 88 7.75 -48.98 -6.48
N HIS A 89 7.92 -49.40 -5.23
CA HIS A 89 9.18 -49.91 -4.71
C HIS A 89 8.91 -51.10 -3.79
N ASN A 90 9.44 -52.27 -4.16
CA ASN A 90 9.34 -53.51 -3.38
C ASN A 90 7.91 -53.88 -2.94
N GLY A 91 6.93 -53.65 -3.81
CA GLY A 91 5.52 -53.96 -3.55
C GLY A 91 4.73 -52.85 -2.88
N GLU A 92 5.38 -51.74 -2.50
CA GLU A 92 4.75 -50.58 -1.87
C GLU A 92 4.85 -49.31 -2.72
N TRP A 93 3.85 -48.44 -2.58
CA TRP A 93 3.87 -47.11 -3.19
C TRP A 93 4.51 -46.10 -2.25
N LEU A 94 5.59 -45.45 -2.70
CA LEU A 94 6.36 -44.50 -1.91
C LEU A 94 6.47 -43.13 -2.62
N PRO A 95 6.06 -42.01 -1.98
CA PRO A 95 5.23 -41.97 -0.78
C PRO A 95 3.86 -42.64 -1.04
N SER A 96 3.10 -42.93 0.03
CA SER A 96 1.75 -43.49 -0.11
C SER A 96 0.89 -42.63 -1.06
N PRO A 97 0.04 -43.24 -1.92
CA PRO A 97 -0.74 -42.52 -2.91
C PRO A 97 -1.62 -41.44 -2.26
N ALA A 98 -1.49 -40.20 -2.74
CA ALA A 98 -2.26 -39.06 -2.25
C ALA A 98 -3.71 -39.10 -2.73
N ALA A 99 -4.58 -38.36 -2.06
CA ALA A 99 -5.97 -38.13 -2.47
C ALA A 99 -6.18 -36.70 -2.99
N CYS A 100 -7.38 -36.41 -3.51
CA CYS A 100 -7.77 -35.07 -3.94
C CYS A 100 -8.67 -34.41 -2.89
N SER A 101 -8.39 -33.14 -2.57
CA SER A 101 -9.17 -32.33 -1.64
C SER A 101 -9.62 -31.02 -2.32
N PRO A 102 -10.81 -30.47 -1.98
CA PRO A 102 -11.24 -29.17 -2.47
C PRO A 102 -10.18 -28.09 -2.22
N ALA A 103 -9.91 -27.26 -3.23
CA ALA A 103 -8.93 -26.19 -3.17
C ALA A 103 -9.59 -24.81 -3.19
N CYS A 104 -9.12 -23.93 -2.32
CA CYS A 104 -9.54 -22.54 -2.26
C CYS A 104 -8.94 -21.71 -3.39
N PRO A 105 -9.50 -20.52 -3.68
CA PRO A 105 -8.89 -19.59 -4.63
C PRO A 105 -7.43 -19.27 -4.25
N PRO A 106 -6.52 -19.19 -5.23
CA PRO A 106 -5.13 -18.84 -4.99
C PRO A 106 -5.04 -17.46 -4.35
N VAL A 107 -4.04 -17.28 -3.49
CA VAL A 107 -3.71 -15.97 -2.92
C VAL A 107 -2.22 -15.71 -3.11
N GLU A 108 -1.89 -14.48 -3.51
CA GLU A 108 -0.51 -14.03 -3.72
C GLU A 108 -0.23 -12.81 -2.85
N SER A 109 1.04 -12.64 -2.49
CA SER A 109 1.50 -11.42 -1.85
C SER A 109 1.38 -10.23 -2.81
N THR A 110 1.11 -9.06 -2.25
CA THR A 110 1.08 -7.76 -2.93
C THR A 110 2.12 -6.84 -2.32
N ASP A 111 2.30 -5.64 -2.88
CA ASP A 111 3.23 -4.64 -2.35
C ASP A 111 2.87 -4.17 -0.92
N THR A 112 1.61 -4.36 -0.49
CA THR A 112 1.15 -3.94 0.85
C THR A 112 0.90 -5.12 1.79
N THR A 113 0.63 -6.31 1.26
CA THR A 113 0.13 -7.46 2.02
C THR A 113 0.92 -8.71 1.67
N ILE A 114 1.60 -9.29 2.66
CA ILE A 114 2.41 -10.50 2.56
C ILE A 114 1.58 -11.70 3.03
N VAL A 115 1.52 -12.75 2.22
CA VAL A 115 0.76 -13.97 2.53
C VAL A 115 1.67 -15.20 2.49
N ASN A 116 1.65 -15.98 3.57
CA ASN A 116 2.39 -17.23 3.70
C ASN A 116 1.46 -18.38 4.07
N CYS A 117 1.42 -19.46 3.29
CA CYS A 117 0.54 -20.59 3.57
C CYS A 117 1.22 -21.64 4.43
N LYS A 118 0.46 -22.23 5.34
CA LYS A 118 0.88 -23.33 6.20
C LYS A 118 -0.09 -24.49 6.11
N PHE A 119 0.43 -25.71 6.09
CA PHE A 119 -0.34 -26.94 6.20
C PHE A 119 0.23 -27.78 7.34
N LEU A 120 -0.60 -28.11 8.34
CA LEU A 120 -0.19 -28.86 9.54
C LEU A 120 1.07 -28.25 10.22
N GLY A 121 1.12 -26.92 10.29
CA GLY A 121 2.22 -26.16 10.90
C GLY A 121 3.45 -25.95 10.00
N LYS A 122 3.57 -26.66 8.87
CA LYS A 122 4.68 -26.50 7.90
C LYS A 122 4.36 -25.42 6.88
N THR A 123 5.31 -24.52 6.62
CA THR A 123 5.19 -23.51 5.56
C THR A 123 5.23 -24.18 4.18
N LEU A 124 4.34 -23.76 3.29
CA LEU A 124 4.27 -24.18 1.90
C LEU A 124 5.09 -23.23 1.02
N ASP A 125 5.63 -23.73 -0.08
CA ASP A 125 6.40 -22.93 -1.05
C ASP A 125 5.54 -21.89 -1.78
N SER A 126 4.22 -22.15 -1.90
CA SER A 126 3.29 -21.20 -2.49
C SER A 126 1.87 -21.33 -1.92
N CYS A 127 1.09 -20.28 -2.13
CA CYS A 127 -0.34 -20.21 -1.82
C CYS A 127 -1.23 -20.39 -3.06
N LYS A 128 -0.71 -21.01 -4.13
CA LYS A 128 -1.43 -21.17 -5.40
C LYS A 128 -2.48 -22.28 -5.37
N ASP A 129 -2.19 -23.35 -4.64
CA ASP A 129 -3.04 -24.54 -4.56
C ASP A 129 -3.42 -24.89 -3.10
N PRO A 130 -4.08 -23.98 -2.36
CA PRO A 130 -4.43 -24.19 -0.96
C PRO A 130 -5.60 -25.18 -0.85
N ILE A 131 -5.33 -26.39 -0.34
CA ILE A 131 -6.37 -27.39 -0.03
C ILE A 131 -7.04 -27.12 1.31
N ASP A 132 -8.14 -27.83 1.58
CA ASP A 132 -8.80 -27.87 2.89
C ASP A 132 -7.80 -28.03 4.05
N GLY A 133 -7.98 -27.20 5.08
CA GLY A 133 -7.10 -27.15 6.26
C GLY A 133 -5.83 -26.29 6.10
N VAL A 134 -5.48 -25.85 4.89
CA VAL A 134 -4.40 -24.85 4.69
C VAL A 134 -4.76 -23.54 5.38
N GLN A 135 -3.79 -22.95 6.05
CA GLN A 135 -3.90 -21.64 6.70
C GLN A 135 -3.03 -20.62 5.96
N ALA A 136 -3.63 -19.62 5.35
CA ALA A 136 -2.93 -18.43 4.87
C ALA A 136 -2.67 -17.48 6.05
N VAL A 137 -1.41 -17.20 6.33
CA VAL A 137 -0.96 -16.27 7.37
C VAL A 137 -0.61 -14.94 6.71
N ILE A 138 -1.35 -13.90 7.09
CA ILE A 138 -1.29 -12.56 6.53
C ILE A 138 -0.44 -11.69 7.44
N LYS A 139 0.43 -10.88 6.82
CA LYS A 139 1.18 -9.81 7.45
C LYS A 139 1.17 -8.59 6.54
N CYS A 140 1.19 -7.39 7.09
CA CYS A 140 1.40 -6.20 6.28
C CYS A 140 2.89 -6.05 5.93
N ALA A 141 3.15 -5.53 4.73
CA ALA A 141 4.49 -5.12 4.33
C ALA A 141 4.99 -3.96 5.20
N GLU A 142 6.28 -3.68 5.17
CA GLU A 142 6.86 -2.54 5.89
C GLU A 142 6.15 -1.23 5.52
N PHE A 143 5.94 -0.36 6.51
CA PHE A 143 5.16 0.89 6.39
C PHE A 143 3.66 0.72 6.12
N TYR A 144 3.11 -0.50 6.20
CA TYR A 144 1.68 -0.76 6.14
C TYR A 144 1.18 -1.41 7.43
N GLU A 145 -0.07 -1.13 7.77
CA GLU A 145 -0.76 -1.69 8.93
C GLU A 145 -2.21 -2.00 8.58
N GLU A 146 -2.82 -2.89 9.37
CA GLU A 146 -4.25 -3.10 9.36
C GLU A 146 -4.67 -3.53 10.76
N PRO A 147 -5.43 -2.70 11.50
CA PRO A 147 -5.81 -2.97 12.89
C PRO A 147 -6.50 -4.33 13.10
N GLY A 148 -7.15 -4.89 12.07
CA GLY A 148 -7.76 -6.23 12.12
C GLY A 148 -6.81 -7.41 11.86
N VAL A 149 -5.67 -7.21 11.17
CA VAL A 149 -4.73 -8.29 10.82
C VAL A 149 -3.92 -8.75 12.03
N GLU A 150 -3.53 -7.83 12.91
CA GLU A 150 -2.71 -8.18 14.08
C GLU A 150 -3.44 -9.11 15.05
N GLN A 151 -4.77 -9.00 15.16
CA GLN A 151 -5.58 -9.84 16.04
C GLN A 151 -5.96 -11.18 15.38
N PHE A 152 -6.22 -11.18 14.06
CA PHE A 152 -6.67 -12.37 13.33
C PHE A 152 -5.90 -12.53 12.01
N PRO A 153 -4.62 -12.94 12.06
CA PRO A 153 -3.75 -12.96 10.88
C PRO A 153 -4.00 -14.16 9.96
N TYR A 154 -4.80 -15.15 10.37
CA TYR A 154 -4.98 -16.38 9.60
C TYR A 154 -6.31 -16.40 8.84
N ARG A 155 -6.29 -17.00 7.66
CA ARG A 155 -7.45 -17.43 6.87
C ARG A 155 -7.34 -18.92 6.63
N ARG A 156 -8.40 -19.67 6.87
CA ARG A 156 -8.42 -21.12 6.71
C ARG A 156 -9.19 -21.48 5.45
N CYS A 157 -8.61 -22.37 4.65
CA CYS A 157 -9.32 -23.00 3.56
C CYS A 157 -10.27 -24.06 4.12
N ILE A 158 -11.57 -23.92 3.83
CA ILE A 158 -12.64 -24.82 4.28
C ILE A 158 -13.49 -25.16 3.06
N ASP A 159 -13.49 -26.43 2.65
CA ASP A 159 -14.30 -26.96 1.55
C ASP A 159 -14.23 -26.09 0.26
N GLY A 160 -13.02 -25.69 -0.12
CA GLY A 160 -12.77 -24.90 -1.32
C GLY A 160 -13.11 -23.41 -1.22
N SER A 161 -13.41 -22.90 -0.03
CA SER A 161 -13.60 -21.46 0.24
C SER A 161 -12.79 -20.98 1.45
N TRP A 162 -12.32 -19.73 1.40
CA TRP A 162 -11.68 -19.10 2.55
C TRP A 162 -12.73 -18.72 3.60
N ASP A 163 -12.44 -19.00 4.87
CA ASP A 163 -13.35 -18.74 5.99
C ASP A 163 -13.68 -17.25 6.21
N ARG A 164 -12.80 -16.34 5.75
CA ARG A 164 -12.97 -14.89 5.83
C ARG A 164 -12.31 -14.19 4.64
N THR A 165 -12.66 -12.92 4.45
CA THR A 165 -12.04 -12.06 3.42
C THR A 165 -10.60 -11.68 3.78
N PHE A 166 -9.77 -11.50 2.75
CA PHE A 166 -8.43 -10.94 2.92
C PHE A 166 -8.55 -9.44 3.12
N PRO A 167 -7.98 -8.88 4.20
CA PRO A 167 -7.98 -7.45 4.43
C PRO A 167 -6.92 -6.77 3.57
N GLN A 168 -7.09 -5.48 3.34
CA GLN A 168 -6.11 -4.65 2.64
C GLN A 168 -5.26 -3.90 3.67
N CYS A 169 -3.96 -4.12 3.66
CA CYS A 169 -3.04 -3.32 4.47
C CYS A 169 -2.95 -1.89 3.92
N LEU A 170 -3.12 -0.91 4.80
CA LEU A 170 -3.11 0.51 4.49
C LEU A 170 -1.78 1.15 4.95
N PRO A 171 -1.31 2.22 4.30
CA PRO A 171 -0.11 2.91 4.74
C PRO A 171 -0.26 3.38 6.20
N VAL A 172 0.78 3.15 6.99
CA VAL A 172 0.88 3.67 8.36
C VAL A 172 0.78 5.18 8.32
N CYS A 173 -0.19 5.74 9.06
CA CYS A 173 -0.40 7.18 9.12
C CYS A 173 0.01 7.80 10.46
N GLY A 174 0.38 9.08 10.44
CA GLY A 174 0.47 9.91 11.64
C GLY A 174 1.53 9.47 12.65
N LEU A 175 2.55 8.77 12.22
CA LEU A 175 3.71 8.43 13.02
C LEU A 175 4.92 9.17 12.46
N LYS A 176 5.62 9.94 13.30
CA LYS A 176 6.92 10.51 12.90
C LYS A 176 7.89 9.39 12.52
N ARG A 177 7.78 8.23 13.19
CA ARG A 177 8.54 7.01 12.94
C ARG A 177 7.66 5.76 13.12
N PRO A 178 7.59 4.85 12.14
CA PRO A 178 6.87 3.57 12.28
C PRO A 178 7.45 2.70 13.40
N ARG A 179 6.59 1.97 14.12
CA ARG A 179 7.06 1.04 15.16
C ARG A 179 7.87 -0.10 14.54
N GLY A 180 8.97 -0.47 15.19
CA GLY A 180 9.77 -1.64 14.81
C GLY A 180 10.78 -1.39 13.68
N ILE A 181 10.87 -0.16 13.15
CA ILE A 181 11.90 0.24 12.20
C ILE A 181 13.04 0.92 12.99
N PRO A 182 14.29 0.39 12.96
CA PRO A 182 15.43 0.97 13.66
C PRO A 182 15.74 2.39 13.21
N ASP A 183 16.24 3.22 14.12
CA ASP A 183 16.80 4.52 13.78
C ASP A 183 18.04 4.32 12.88
N PRO A 184 18.26 5.19 11.86
CA PRO A 184 19.55 5.29 11.22
C PRO A 184 20.64 5.52 12.28
N VAL A 185 21.76 4.81 12.18
CA VAL A 185 22.78 4.62 13.22
C VAL A 185 23.49 5.91 13.68
N ASP A 186 23.20 7.06 13.08
CA ASP A 186 23.81 8.35 13.43
C ASP A 186 22.80 9.27 14.13
N SER A 187 22.93 9.41 15.45
CA SER A 187 22.02 10.18 16.31
C SER A 187 21.99 11.69 16.02
N ASN A 188 22.86 12.19 15.14
CA ASN A 188 22.80 13.56 14.61
C ASN A 188 21.88 13.71 13.38
N LEU A 189 21.42 12.60 12.77
CA LEU A 189 20.40 12.59 11.73
C LEU A 189 18.97 12.80 12.28
N VAL A 190 18.81 12.81 13.62
CA VAL A 190 17.55 12.92 14.39
C VAL A 190 16.89 14.31 14.30
N ARG A 191 17.10 15.05 13.20
CA ARG A 191 16.31 16.22 12.78
C ARG A 191 15.75 16.06 11.36
N ARG A 192 16.34 15.19 10.53
CA ARG A 192 15.84 14.85 9.18
C ARG A 192 14.79 13.74 9.31
N GLY A 193 13.58 13.94 8.78
CA GLY A 193 12.50 12.95 8.79
C GLY A 193 11.49 13.07 9.94
N ASP A 194 11.53 14.14 10.75
CA ASP A 194 10.59 14.34 11.86
C ASP A 194 9.16 14.74 11.41
N PHE A 195 8.96 14.96 10.11
CA PHE A 195 7.68 15.34 9.52
C PHE A 195 7.43 14.60 8.19
N PRO A 196 7.26 13.27 8.20
CA PRO A 196 7.25 12.45 6.99
C PRO A 196 6.05 12.71 6.06
N TRP A 197 5.04 13.44 6.55
CA TRP A 197 3.88 13.89 5.79
C TRP A 197 4.03 15.30 5.21
N HIS A 198 5.09 16.05 5.54
CA HIS A 198 5.26 17.39 4.99
C HIS A 198 5.62 17.32 3.50
N VAL A 199 5.02 18.22 2.73
CA VAL A 199 5.21 18.31 1.30
C VAL A 199 5.60 19.74 0.93
N GLY A 200 6.67 19.90 0.15
CA GLY A 200 6.96 21.16 -0.52
C GLY A 200 6.27 21.22 -1.88
N ILE A 201 5.59 22.34 -2.15
CA ILE A 201 5.00 22.67 -3.46
C ILE A 201 5.86 23.73 -4.12
N TYR A 202 6.27 23.47 -5.34
CA TYR A 202 7.27 24.26 -6.06
C TYR A 202 6.74 24.75 -7.40
N ASP A 203 7.21 25.93 -7.81
CA ASP A 203 7.01 26.41 -9.18
C ASP A 203 7.81 25.51 -10.15
N ALA A 204 7.16 25.00 -11.18
CA ALA A 204 7.77 24.08 -12.12
C ALA A 204 8.91 24.70 -12.94
N LYS A 205 8.88 26.02 -13.16
CA LYS A 205 9.87 26.77 -13.97
C LYS A 205 11.04 27.23 -13.12
N THR A 206 10.78 27.91 -12.01
CA THR A 206 11.84 28.52 -11.17
C THR A 206 12.37 27.56 -10.10
N LYS A 207 11.64 26.47 -9.82
CA LYS A 207 11.91 25.55 -8.69
C LYS A 207 11.92 26.24 -7.33
N SER A 208 11.32 27.43 -7.21
CA SER A 208 11.12 28.08 -5.92
C SER A 208 9.97 27.42 -5.17
N ASN A 209 10.14 27.19 -3.87
CA ASN A 209 9.04 26.76 -3.01
C ASN A 209 7.97 27.86 -2.96
N ILE A 210 6.71 27.49 -3.20
CA ILE A 210 5.55 28.39 -3.18
C ILE A 210 4.77 28.22 -1.87
N CYS A 211 4.54 26.97 -1.49
CA CYS A 211 3.74 26.59 -0.34
C CYS A 211 4.23 25.26 0.25
N GLY A 212 3.76 24.98 1.45
CA GLY A 212 3.72 23.65 2.03
C GLY A 212 2.42 22.92 1.71
N GLY A 213 2.42 21.62 1.99
CA GLY A 213 1.29 20.73 1.92
C GLY A 213 1.46 19.59 2.90
N THR A 214 0.47 18.69 2.93
CA THR A 214 0.47 17.52 3.81
C THR A 214 -0.04 16.30 3.07
N LEU A 215 0.77 15.25 3.05
CA LEU A 215 0.46 13.97 2.46
C LEU A 215 -0.65 13.29 3.28
N ILE A 216 -1.81 13.03 2.69
CA ILE A 216 -2.95 12.33 3.34
C ILE A 216 -3.14 10.91 2.83
N SER A 217 -2.53 10.59 1.68
CA SER A 217 -2.36 9.25 1.14
C SER A 217 -1.08 9.23 0.32
N LEU A 218 -0.59 8.07 -0.11
CA LEU A 218 0.60 7.99 -0.97
C LEU A 218 0.42 8.64 -2.36
N ARG A 219 -0.78 9.15 -2.70
CA ARG A 219 -1.04 9.83 -3.99
C ARG A 219 -1.73 11.18 -3.84
N ALA A 220 -2.08 11.61 -2.63
CA ALA A 220 -2.85 12.83 -2.42
C ALA A 220 -2.25 13.71 -1.33
N VAL A 221 -2.17 15.00 -1.64
CA VAL A 221 -1.65 16.06 -0.77
C VAL A 221 -2.75 17.08 -0.53
N VAL A 222 -2.95 17.47 0.72
CA VAL A 222 -3.79 18.62 1.09
C VAL A 222 -2.91 19.85 1.23
N SER A 223 -3.38 20.99 0.71
CA SER A 223 -2.75 22.30 0.87
C SER A 223 -3.83 23.40 0.85
N ALA A 224 -3.46 24.67 0.81
CA ALA A 224 -4.40 25.79 0.72
C ALA A 224 -4.76 26.11 -0.74
N ALA A 225 -5.99 26.53 -1.00
CA ALA A 225 -6.46 26.87 -2.35
C ALA A 225 -5.76 28.12 -2.91
N TYR A 226 -5.37 29.06 -2.05
CA TYR A 226 -4.63 30.25 -2.47
C TYR A 226 -3.26 29.94 -3.10
N CYS A 227 -2.66 28.79 -2.78
CA CYS A 227 -1.40 28.36 -3.39
C CYS A 227 -1.54 28.09 -4.91
N PHE A 228 -2.76 27.80 -5.36
CA PHE A 228 -3.07 27.35 -6.72
C PHE A 228 -3.96 28.32 -7.50
N SER A 229 -4.19 29.52 -6.97
CA SER A 229 -5.18 30.44 -7.53
C SER A 229 -4.80 31.90 -7.39
N ASN A 230 -5.42 32.73 -8.23
CA ASN A 230 -5.30 34.17 -8.12
C ASN A 230 -6.01 34.69 -6.86
N LEU A 231 -5.27 35.39 -6.00
CA LEU A 231 -5.76 35.85 -4.70
C LEU A 231 -6.98 36.79 -4.79
N SER A 232 -7.16 37.50 -5.91
CA SER A 232 -8.23 38.50 -6.05
C SER A 232 -9.56 37.91 -6.52
N ASN A 233 -9.57 36.76 -7.20
CA ASN A 233 -10.80 36.19 -7.78
C ASN A 233 -10.92 34.66 -7.67
N GLY A 234 -9.94 33.98 -7.08
CA GLY A 234 -9.91 32.52 -6.92
C GLY A 234 -9.75 31.74 -8.23
N ARG A 235 -9.38 32.38 -9.34
CA ARG A 235 -9.14 31.67 -10.61
C ARG A 235 -7.94 30.75 -10.47
N MET A 236 -8.16 29.45 -10.73
CA MET A 236 -7.11 28.42 -10.69
C MET A 236 -6.03 28.66 -11.75
N TYR A 237 -4.78 28.44 -11.38
CA TYR A 237 -3.64 28.39 -12.30
C TYR A 237 -3.45 26.98 -12.89
N PRO A 238 -2.83 26.84 -14.07
CA PRO A 238 -2.56 25.53 -14.67
C PRO A 238 -1.77 24.60 -13.74
N LYS A 239 -2.19 23.33 -13.66
CA LYS A 239 -1.56 22.32 -12.79
C LYS A 239 -0.11 22.03 -13.16
N GLU A 240 0.25 22.22 -14.43
CA GLU A 240 1.61 22.03 -14.96
C GLU A 240 2.61 23.04 -14.41
N ASN A 241 2.13 24.12 -13.76
CA ASN A 241 2.98 25.09 -13.08
C ASN A 241 3.55 24.55 -11.75
N TYR A 242 3.13 23.36 -11.30
CA TYR A 242 3.45 22.88 -9.96
C TYR A 242 4.23 21.56 -9.98
N LEU A 243 5.19 21.48 -9.06
CA LEU A 243 5.92 20.26 -8.71
C LEU A 243 5.78 20.00 -7.21
N VAL A 244 5.83 18.73 -6.85
CA VAL A 244 5.70 18.27 -5.48
C VAL A 244 6.97 17.52 -5.09
N ALA A 245 7.46 17.78 -3.88
CA ALA A 245 8.52 17.00 -3.27
C ALA A 245 8.24 16.72 -1.78
N THR A 246 8.47 15.48 -1.35
CA THR A 246 8.26 15.00 0.03
C THR A 246 9.51 14.29 0.54
N GLY A 247 9.64 14.15 1.86
CA GLY A 247 10.86 13.61 2.47
C GLY A 247 12.04 14.57 2.35
N LYS A 248 11.75 15.87 2.24
CA LYS A 248 12.74 16.95 2.18
C LYS A 248 12.96 17.54 3.56
N TYR A 249 14.20 17.89 3.85
CA TYR A 249 14.59 18.69 5.00
C TYR A 249 15.06 20.09 4.57
N PHE A 250 15.64 20.22 3.37
CA PHE A 250 16.09 21.49 2.83
C PHE A 250 15.08 22.11 1.87
N LEU A 251 14.99 23.43 1.86
CA LEU A 251 14.00 24.18 1.08
C LEU A 251 14.26 24.08 -0.42
N GLU A 252 15.53 24.05 -0.84
CA GLU A 252 15.92 23.95 -2.25
C GLU A 252 15.34 22.69 -2.89
N TYR A 253 14.74 22.81 -4.08
CA TYR A 253 14.08 21.69 -4.73
C TYR A 253 15.01 20.48 -4.89
N HIS A 254 16.25 20.68 -5.33
CA HIS A 254 17.27 19.64 -5.51
C HIS A 254 18.48 19.83 -4.58
N ASP A 255 18.26 19.67 -3.28
CA ASP A 255 19.36 19.61 -2.30
C ASP A 255 19.95 18.20 -2.24
N ASN A 256 21.27 18.08 -2.40
CA ASN A 256 21.96 16.79 -2.41
C ASN A 256 22.04 16.12 -1.03
N ARG A 257 21.70 16.83 0.04
CA ARG A 257 21.65 16.29 1.41
C ARG A 257 20.32 15.61 1.73
N ASP A 258 19.31 15.76 0.87
CA ASP A 258 18.04 15.04 0.99
C ASP A 258 18.14 13.67 0.29
N GLU A 259 18.37 12.60 1.05
CA GLU A 259 18.63 11.25 0.51
C GLU A 259 17.35 10.47 0.15
N ASP A 260 16.26 10.67 0.91
CA ASP A 260 15.00 9.91 0.77
C ASP A 260 13.90 10.65 0.00
N VAL A 261 14.23 11.79 -0.61
CA VAL A 261 13.26 12.66 -1.28
C VAL A 261 12.52 11.93 -2.40
N LYS A 262 11.21 12.15 -2.47
CA LYS A 262 10.37 11.71 -3.58
C LYS A 262 9.81 12.93 -4.30
N TYR A 263 10.05 12.97 -5.62
CA TYR A 263 9.54 14.01 -6.50
C TYR A 263 8.35 13.49 -7.30
N SER A 264 7.35 14.34 -7.51
CA SER A 264 6.23 14.03 -8.38
C SER A 264 5.69 15.27 -9.09
N GLY A 265 5.15 15.07 -10.29
CA GLY A 265 4.34 16.06 -10.96
C GLY A 265 2.89 16.03 -10.44
N VAL A 266 2.15 17.10 -10.74
CA VAL A 266 0.74 17.20 -10.38
C VAL A 266 -0.13 16.63 -11.49
N ASN A 267 -0.96 15.64 -11.15
CA ASN A 267 -1.96 15.08 -12.06
C ASN A 267 -3.20 15.97 -12.12
N ASP A 268 -3.74 16.41 -10.98
CA ASP A 268 -4.90 17.30 -10.91
C ASP A 268 -4.91 18.08 -9.59
N ILE A 269 -5.65 19.20 -9.57
CA ILE A 269 -5.85 20.05 -8.40
C ILE A 269 -7.34 20.33 -8.26
N PHE A 270 -7.87 20.15 -7.06
CA PHE A 270 -9.27 20.43 -6.75
C PHE A 270 -9.36 21.31 -5.52
N PHE A 271 -10.19 22.36 -5.57
CA PHE A 271 -10.60 23.12 -4.38
C PHE A 271 -12.09 23.50 -4.51
N PRO A 272 -12.79 23.75 -3.38
CA PRO A 272 -14.23 24.04 -3.39
C PRO A 272 -14.57 25.23 -4.29
N MET A 273 -15.73 25.19 -4.96
CA MET A 273 -16.15 26.24 -5.90
C MET A 273 -16.46 27.57 -5.19
N GLU A 274 -16.77 27.50 -3.90
CA GLU A 274 -17.03 28.59 -2.97
C GLU A 274 -15.78 29.44 -2.75
N TYR A 275 -14.59 28.86 -2.91
CA TYR A 275 -13.34 29.60 -2.79
C TYR A 275 -13.20 30.65 -3.91
N LYS A 276 -13.09 31.93 -3.52
CA LYS A 276 -12.90 33.10 -4.41
C LYS A 276 -11.77 34.02 -3.95
N GLY A 277 -10.81 33.51 -3.18
CA GLY A 277 -9.70 34.32 -2.64
C GLY A 277 -10.20 35.39 -1.68
N GLU A 278 -9.73 36.63 -1.85
CA GLU A 278 -10.11 37.75 -0.98
C GLU A 278 -11.60 38.09 -1.04
N ILE A 279 -12.27 37.86 -2.18
CA ILE A 279 -13.72 38.11 -2.35
C ILE A 279 -14.54 37.27 -1.37
N SER A 280 -14.16 36.00 -1.16
CA SER A 280 -14.79 35.11 -0.19
C SER A 280 -14.07 35.11 1.16
N GLN A 281 -13.22 36.11 1.43
CA GLN A 281 -12.47 36.22 2.69
C GLN A 281 -11.63 34.96 3.02
N TYR A 282 -11.15 34.25 1.99
CA TYR A 282 -10.46 32.97 2.13
C TYR A 282 -11.28 31.87 2.84
N GLU A 283 -12.61 31.94 2.79
CA GLU A 283 -13.48 30.80 3.08
C GLU A 283 -13.19 29.65 2.09
N SER A 284 -13.24 28.40 2.58
CA SER A 284 -12.96 27.21 1.77
C SER A 284 -11.56 27.15 1.18
N ASP A 285 -10.60 27.72 1.89
CA ASP A 285 -9.19 27.75 1.51
C ASP A 285 -8.49 26.42 1.80
N ILE A 286 -8.88 25.41 1.03
CA ILE A 286 -8.33 24.04 1.02
C ILE A 286 -8.27 23.53 -0.41
N ALA A 287 -7.19 22.84 -0.76
CA ALA A 287 -7.01 22.17 -2.04
C ALA A 287 -6.50 20.75 -1.84
N VAL A 288 -6.92 19.84 -2.73
CA VAL A 288 -6.41 18.48 -2.87
C VAL A 288 -5.62 18.40 -4.16
N VAL A 289 -4.35 18.02 -4.05
CA VAL A 289 -3.42 17.84 -5.16
C VAL A 289 -3.22 16.34 -5.36
N ILE A 290 -3.60 15.84 -6.52
CA ILE A 290 -3.42 14.45 -6.92
C ILE A 290 -2.09 14.32 -7.64
N LEU A 291 -1.24 13.39 -7.20
CA LEU A 291 0.06 13.14 -7.78
C LEU A 291 -0.04 12.22 -9.01
N ASN A 292 0.88 12.40 -9.98
CA ASN A 292 0.96 11.56 -11.18
C ASN A 292 1.12 10.07 -10.85
N THR A 293 1.99 9.78 -9.89
CA THR A 293 2.30 8.43 -9.42
C THR A 293 2.16 8.36 -7.90
N ALA A 294 1.70 7.21 -7.41
CA ALA A 294 1.74 6.92 -5.99
C ALA A 294 3.20 6.83 -5.51
N LEU A 295 3.48 7.42 -4.36
CA LEU A 295 4.78 7.44 -3.73
C LEU A 295 5.03 6.13 -2.97
N THR A 296 6.29 5.71 -2.92
CA THR A 296 6.69 4.60 -2.07
C THR A 296 6.93 5.11 -0.64
N PRO A 297 6.30 4.52 0.39
CA PRO A 297 6.50 4.95 1.76
C PRO A 297 7.92 4.66 2.24
N THR A 298 8.45 5.54 3.08
CA THR A 298 9.75 5.41 3.75
C THR A 298 9.66 6.00 5.15
N THR A 299 10.75 5.95 5.91
CA THR A 299 10.86 6.65 7.20
C THR A 299 10.58 8.16 7.07
N SER A 300 10.92 8.75 5.93
CA SER A 300 10.75 10.18 5.63
C SER A 300 9.51 10.50 4.77
N VAL A 301 8.75 9.48 4.34
CA VAL A 301 7.56 9.64 3.48
C VAL A 301 6.42 8.76 3.99
N GLN A 302 5.49 9.35 4.72
CA GLN A 302 4.30 8.69 5.27
C GLN A 302 3.13 9.66 5.31
N PRO A 303 1.89 9.19 5.11
CA PRO A 303 0.73 10.06 5.24
C PRO A 303 0.48 10.47 6.70
N ILE A 304 -0.14 11.63 6.89
CA ILE A 304 -0.77 12.01 8.16
C ILE A 304 -2.08 11.24 8.34
N CYS A 305 -2.52 11.00 9.57
CA CYS A 305 -3.88 10.50 9.77
C CYS A 305 -4.91 11.61 9.53
N VAL A 306 -6.05 11.23 8.98
CA VAL A 306 -7.21 12.12 8.82
C VAL A 306 -8.36 11.55 9.65
N ASP A 307 -9.02 12.43 10.41
CA ASP A 307 -10.20 12.06 11.18
C ASP A 307 -11.45 12.04 10.27
N TRP A 308 -11.53 11.00 9.43
CA TRP A 308 -12.59 10.85 8.43
C TRP A 308 -14.01 10.78 9.03
N ALA A 309 -14.14 10.52 10.33
CA ALA A 309 -15.41 10.42 11.03
C ALA A 309 -15.66 11.57 12.01
N SER A 310 -14.80 12.60 11.99
CA SER A 310 -14.87 13.79 12.86
C SER A 310 -15.00 13.45 14.36
N LYS A 311 -14.39 12.34 14.81
CA LYS A 311 -14.47 11.83 16.18
C LYS A 311 -13.77 12.73 17.20
N PHE A 312 -12.81 13.51 16.75
CA PHE A 312 -11.90 14.29 17.59
C PHE A 312 -12.13 15.80 17.45
N GLU A 313 -13.24 16.24 16.86
CA GLU A 313 -13.54 17.68 16.66
C GLU A 313 -13.54 18.47 17.97
N TYR A 314 -14.24 17.96 19.00
CA TYR A 314 -14.27 18.59 20.32
C TYR A 314 -12.89 18.73 20.97
N GLN A 315 -12.03 17.71 20.78
CA GLN A 315 -10.67 17.74 21.31
C GLN A 315 -9.89 18.89 20.67
N GLN A 316 -9.97 19.09 19.35
CA GLN A 316 -9.22 20.18 18.68
C GLN A 316 -9.50 21.59 19.22
N ILE A 317 -10.74 21.84 19.68
CA ILE A 317 -11.22 23.18 20.08
C ILE A 317 -11.18 23.35 21.63
N SER A 318 -10.93 22.27 22.38
CA SER A 318 -10.75 22.35 23.83
C SER A 318 -9.48 23.15 24.14
N GLY A 319 -9.62 24.25 24.87
CA GLY A 319 -8.55 25.24 25.09
C GLY A 319 -7.23 24.64 25.61
N ASN A 320 -6.11 25.25 25.19
CA ASN A 320 -4.72 24.84 25.42
C ASN A 320 -4.22 23.60 24.66
N ASN A 321 -4.89 23.20 23.58
CA ASN A 321 -4.35 22.13 22.74
C ASN A 321 -3.22 22.63 21.83
N SER A 322 -2.04 22.04 22.04
CA SER A 322 -0.87 22.27 21.23
C SER A 322 -0.98 21.52 19.90
N GLY A 323 -0.46 22.14 18.87
CA GLY A 323 -0.31 21.54 17.55
C GLY A 323 1.05 21.85 16.96
N LEU A 324 1.33 21.24 15.83
CA LEU A 324 2.57 21.44 15.09
C LEU A 324 2.24 21.87 13.66
N VAL A 325 3.04 22.78 13.13
CA VAL A 325 3.04 23.16 11.72
C VAL A 325 4.46 23.08 11.20
N VAL A 326 4.62 22.76 9.92
CA VAL A 326 5.93 22.67 9.27
C VAL A 326 5.97 23.63 8.10
N GLY A 327 7.07 24.37 8.00
CA GLY A 327 7.30 25.36 6.95
C GLY A 327 8.73 25.85 6.96
N SER A 328 9.02 26.88 6.18
CA SER A 328 10.35 27.47 6.11
C SER A 328 10.45 28.71 7.00
N ASP A 329 11.45 28.72 7.88
CA ASP A 329 11.88 29.89 8.61
C ASP A 329 12.91 30.62 7.75
N LEU A 330 12.56 31.80 7.25
CA LEU A 330 13.39 32.61 6.37
C LEU A 330 14.30 33.57 7.16
N THR A 331 14.30 33.49 8.50
CA THR A 331 15.16 34.31 9.37
C THR A 331 16.41 33.55 9.82
N GLU A 332 17.57 34.14 9.54
CA GLU A 332 18.94 33.74 9.94
C GLU A 332 19.66 32.66 9.10
N SER A 333 20.31 33.05 8.01
CA SER A 333 21.69 33.57 8.02
C SER A 333 22.27 33.59 6.59
N ILE A 334 23.38 34.31 6.44
CA ILE A 334 24.31 34.27 5.30
C ILE A 334 24.96 32.87 5.14
N ASP A 335 24.57 31.90 5.98
CA ASP A 335 24.98 30.51 5.86
C ASP A 335 23.99 29.69 5.03
N SER A 336 24.57 28.88 4.17
CA SER A 336 24.05 28.46 2.87
C SER A 336 22.99 27.33 2.86
N SER A 337 22.15 27.19 3.90
CA SER A 337 21.07 26.20 3.84
C SER A 337 19.78 26.57 4.56
N LYS A 338 18.77 26.98 3.79
CA LYS A 338 17.39 27.14 4.24
C LYS A 338 16.77 25.77 4.49
N GLU A 339 16.30 25.53 5.70
CA GLU A 339 15.71 24.26 6.17
C GLU A 339 14.21 24.42 6.43
N PHE A 340 13.46 23.32 6.29
CA PHE A 340 12.12 23.22 6.84
C PHE A 340 12.21 23.02 8.36
N LYS A 341 11.38 23.75 9.10
CA LYS A 341 11.32 23.71 10.56
C LYS A 341 9.89 23.40 11.02
N GLU A 342 9.82 22.62 12.10
CA GLU A 342 8.59 22.42 12.85
C GLU A 342 8.42 23.53 13.88
N LEU A 343 7.19 23.98 14.04
CA LEU A 343 6.82 25.01 15.00
C LEU A 343 5.63 24.54 15.84
N ALA A 344 5.84 24.57 17.16
CA ALA A 344 4.78 24.33 18.12
C ALA A 344 3.87 25.56 18.21
N ILE A 345 2.57 25.34 18.11
CA ILE A 345 1.55 26.37 18.24
C ILE A 345 0.53 26.02 19.31
N SER A 346 -0.14 27.02 19.84
CA SER A 346 -1.31 26.85 20.72
C SER A 346 -2.55 27.32 20.00
N VAL A 347 -3.52 26.42 19.79
CA VAL A 347 -4.79 26.77 19.16
C VAL A 347 -5.63 27.56 20.16
N LEU A 348 -6.20 28.67 19.70
CA LEU A 348 -7.08 29.53 20.49
C LEU A 348 -8.55 29.18 20.21
N PRO A 349 -9.42 29.25 21.24
CA PRO A 349 -10.87 29.30 21.04
C PRO A 349 -11.25 30.46 20.10
N PHE A 350 -12.33 30.27 19.34
CA PHE A 350 -12.75 31.24 18.31
C PHE A 350 -13.01 32.63 18.90
N GLU A 351 -13.73 32.70 20.02
CA GLU A 351 -14.09 33.97 20.69
C GLU A 351 -12.84 34.72 21.15
N GLN A 352 -11.90 33.99 21.78
CA GLN A 352 -10.62 34.56 22.20
C GLN A 352 -9.83 35.08 21.00
N CYS A 353 -9.80 34.32 19.90
CA CYS A 353 -9.14 34.76 18.68
C CYS A 353 -9.76 36.05 18.13
N PHE A 354 -11.08 36.08 18.04
CA PHE A 354 -11.83 37.19 17.48
C PHE A 354 -11.62 38.49 18.26
N GLU A 355 -11.53 38.41 19.58
CA GLU A 355 -11.25 39.55 20.46
C GLU A 355 -9.81 40.06 20.35
N GLN A 356 -8.84 39.17 20.09
CA GLN A 356 -7.42 39.51 20.09
C GLN A 356 -6.89 40.00 18.73
N VAL A 357 -7.54 39.65 17.62
CA VAL A 357 -7.10 40.07 16.28
C VAL A 357 -7.51 41.52 15.96
N PRO A 358 -6.81 42.20 15.03
CA PRO A 358 -7.22 43.50 14.52
C PRO A 358 -8.60 43.45 13.86
N LYS A 359 -9.38 44.54 13.98
CA LYS A 359 -10.77 44.61 13.46
C LYS A 359 -10.89 44.33 11.96
N ASP A 360 -9.92 44.79 11.17
CA ASP A 360 -9.85 44.57 9.73
C ASP A 360 -9.47 43.12 9.38
N PHE A 361 -8.89 42.37 10.32
CA PHE A 361 -8.58 40.95 10.16
C PHE A 361 -9.72 40.02 10.61
N GLN A 362 -10.63 40.48 11.47
CA GLN A 362 -11.79 39.70 11.94
C GLN A 362 -12.62 39.12 10.78
N ARG A 363 -12.66 39.81 9.63
CA ARG A 363 -13.37 39.34 8.42
C ARG A 363 -12.85 38.00 7.87
N PHE A 364 -11.63 37.60 8.20
CA PHE A 364 -11.02 36.34 7.78
C PHE A 364 -11.22 35.19 8.78
N LEU A 365 -11.86 35.45 9.92
CA LEU A 365 -12.30 34.42 10.87
C LEU A 365 -13.68 33.89 10.45
N THR A 366 -13.74 33.29 9.27
CA THR A 366 -14.95 32.65 8.73
C THR A 366 -15.31 31.40 9.54
N HIS A 367 -16.52 30.87 9.31
CA HIS A 367 -17.07 29.75 10.10
C HIS A 367 -16.28 28.44 9.98
N ASP A 368 -15.38 28.35 9.01
CA ASP A 368 -14.49 27.22 8.73
C ASP A 368 -13.06 27.44 9.24
N LYS A 369 -12.83 28.44 10.10
CA LYS A 369 -11.51 28.81 10.60
C LYS A 369 -11.34 28.52 12.08
N ILE A 370 -10.14 28.08 12.43
CA ILE A 370 -9.57 28.20 13.77
C ILE A 370 -8.33 29.07 13.71
N CYS A 371 -7.80 29.49 14.84
CA CYS A 371 -6.61 30.31 14.85
C CYS A 371 -5.64 29.95 15.96
N SER A 372 -4.42 30.46 15.84
CA SER A 372 -3.42 30.45 16.89
C SER A 372 -2.71 31.80 16.96
N GLU A 373 -2.18 32.10 18.12
CA GLU A 373 -1.15 33.12 18.27
C GLU A 373 0.23 32.49 18.07
N LEU A 374 1.11 33.21 17.37
CA LEU A 374 2.48 32.81 17.15
C LEU A 374 3.41 34.01 17.31
N SER A 375 4.25 33.96 18.34
CA SER A 375 5.32 34.94 18.53
C SER A 375 6.49 34.59 17.60
N SER A 376 6.84 35.46 16.65
CA SER A 376 7.99 35.26 15.76
C SER A 376 8.88 36.50 15.71
N SER A 377 10.18 36.30 15.54
CA SER A 377 11.21 37.36 15.58
C SER A 377 11.17 38.31 14.37
N GLY A 378 10.26 38.16 13.39
CA GLY A 378 10.23 39.10 12.26
C GLY A 378 9.41 38.76 11.00
N GLN A 379 8.99 37.50 10.77
CA GLN A 379 8.60 37.02 9.43
C GLN A 379 7.09 36.82 9.19
N SER A 380 6.65 37.07 7.95
CA SER A 380 5.34 36.66 7.41
C SER A 380 5.16 35.13 7.40
N ILE A 381 4.24 34.63 8.23
CA ILE A 381 3.90 33.20 8.33
C ILE A 381 3.36 32.63 7.00
N ARG A 382 2.65 33.43 6.20
CA ARG A 382 2.09 32.97 4.92
C ARG A 382 3.17 32.58 3.90
N GLU A 383 4.31 33.26 3.92
CA GLU A 383 5.42 33.01 3.00
C GLU A 383 6.24 31.77 3.38
N GLY A 384 6.24 31.41 4.66
CA GLY A 384 7.00 30.27 5.17
C GLY A 384 6.20 28.97 5.34
N TYR A 385 4.96 29.07 5.83
CA TYR A 385 4.15 27.94 6.32
C TYR A 385 2.87 27.72 5.54
N GLY A 386 2.59 28.57 4.54
CA GLY A 386 1.35 28.57 3.77
C GLY A 386 0.96 27.21 3.20
N GLY A 387 -0.29 26.79 3.38
CA GLY A 387 -0.77 25.47 2.92
C GLY A 387 -0.26 24.26 3.73
N GLY A 388 0.67 24.46 4.67
CA GLY A 388 1.11 23.41 5.59
C GLY A 388 -0.02 22.94 6.51
N GLY A 389 0.01 21.67 6.89
CA GLY A 389 -0.97 21.09 7.81
C GLY A 389 -0.67 21.43 9.26
N LEU A 390 -1.69 21.90 9.97
CA LEU A 390 -1.74 21.89 11.43
C LEU A 390 -2.07 20.48 11.89
N VAL A 391 -1.13 19.85 12.59
CA VAL A 391 -1.29 18.49 13.13
C VAL A 391 -1.36 18.48 14.65
N GLN A 392 -2.15 17.57 15.21
CA GLN A 392 -2.27 17.38 16.67
C GLN A 392 -2.05 15.91 17.02
N TYR A 393 -1.36 15.65 18.13
CA TYR A 393 -1.09 14.30 18.61
C TYR A 393 -2.25 13.79 19.48
N ILE A 394 -2.95 12.77 19.00
CA ILE A 394 -4.15 12.20 19.61
C ILE A 394 -4.05 10.68 19.58
N ASN A 395 -4.26 10.02 20.71
CA ASN A 395 -4.28 8.54 20.81
C ASN A 395 -3.08 7.85 20.12
N ASN A 396 -1.88 8.35 20.39
CA ASN A 396 -0.61 7.86 19.85
C ASN A 396 -0.36 8.08 18.34
N ARG A 397 -1.09 8.99 17.70
CA ARG A 397 -0.86 9.38 16.30
C ARG A 397 -1.09 10.87 16.08
N TYR A 398 -0.43 11.43 15.07
CA TYR A 398 -0.69 12.77 14.58
C TYR A 398 -1.84 12.77 13.58
N TYR A 399 -2.78 13.69 13.76
CA TYR A 399 -3.92 13.90 12.88
C TYR A 399 -3.86 15.29 12.25
N LEU A 400 -4.22 15.40 10.96
CA LEU A 400 -4.41 16.66 10.28
C LEU A 400 -5.71 17.33 10.76
N ARG A 401 -5.58 18.54 11.29
CA ARG A 401 -6.68 19.27 11.94
C ARG A 401 -7.01 20.59 11.26
N GLY A 402 -6.04 21.20 10.61
CA GLY A 402 -6.27 22.39 9.80
C GLY A 402 -5.19 22.60 8.75
N ILE A 403 -5.42 23.57 7.87
CA ILE A 403 -4.50 23.96 6.79
C ILE A 403 -4.17 25.43 6.98
N VAL A 404 -2.87 25.79 7.05
CA VAL A 404 -2.43 27.19 7.19
C VAL A 404 -2.99 28.05 6.05
N SER A 405 -3.74 29.09 6.41
CA SER A 405 -4.47 29.97 5.48
C SER A 405 -3.90 31.41 5.52
N VAL A 406 -4.62 32.36 6.12
CA VAL A 406 -4.19 33.76 6.25
C VAL A 406 -3.58 34.03 7.62
N ALA A 407 -2.68 35.01 7.69
CA ALA A 407 -2.10 35.49 8.94
C ALA A 407 -2.09 37.02 9.00
N SER A 408 -2.24 37.56 10.21
CA SER A 408 -2.11 38.98 10.52
C SER A 408 -0.89 39.21 11.39
N LYS A 409 -0.17 40.30 11.14
CA LYS A 409 0.97 40.74 11.94
C LYS A 409 0.55 41.90 12.84
N ILE A 410 0.83 41.77 14.13
CA ILE A 410 0.71 42.85 15.11
C ILE A 410 2.11 43.15 15.66
N SER A 411 2.59 44.38 15.45
CA SER A 411 3.83 44.85 16.05
C SER A 411 3.55 45.31 17.49
N GLN A 412 4.15 44.66 18.48
CA GLN A 412 4.17 45.09 19.88
C GLN A 412 5.60 45.54 20.24
N GLU A 413 5.77 46.36 21.28
CA GLU A 413 7.06 46.98 21.65
C GLU A 413 8.24 45.98 21.68
N GLY A 414 9.01 45.90 20.58
CA GLY A 414 10.16 45.00 20.43
C GLY A 414 9.86 43.58 19.94
N SER A 415 8.61 43.20 19.66
CA SER A 415 8.25 41.86 19.16
C SER A 415 7.11 41.87 18.14
N ASN A 416 7.07 40.88 17.24
CA ASN A 416 5.97 40.69 16.31
C ASN A 416 5.13 39.50 16.74
N VAL A 417 3.83 39.72 16.94
CA VAL A 417 2.84 38.68 17.20
C VAL A 417 2.08 38.41 15.91
N TYR A 418 1.97 37.14 15.53
CA TYR A 418 1.21 36.72 14.37
C TYR A 418 -0.03 35.96 14.80
N TYR A 419 -1.19 36.38 14.31
CA TYR A 419 -2.41 35.59 14.40
C TYR A 419 -2.59 34.83 13.11
N VAL A 420 -2.55 33.51 13.18
CA VAL A 420 -2.58 32.61 12.02
C VAL A 420 -3.91 31.90 12.02
N THR A 421 -4.60 31.89 10.89
CA THR A 421 -5.84 31.14 10.69
C THR A 421 -5.55 29.82 9.97
N TYR A 422 -6.36 28.82 10.28
CA TYR A 422 -6.31 27.51 9.64
C TYR A 422 -7.70 27.12 9.16
N THR A 423 -7.79 26.69 7.90
CA THR A 423 -9.00 26.06 7.37
C THR A 423 -9.21 24.72 8.07
N LEU A 424 -10.35 24.54 8.73
CA LEU A 424 -10.69 23.34 9.50
C LEU A 424 -10.82 22.12 8.60
N MET A 425 -9.97 21.11 8.79
CA MET A 425 -10.04 19.87 8.01
C MET A 425 -11.40 19.17 8.18
N SER A 426 -11.98 19.20 9.39
CA SER A 426 -13.28 18.58 9.71
C SER A 426 -14.43 19.09 8.83
N LYS A 427 -14.40 20.36 8.41
CA LYS A 427 -15.42 20.96 7.54
C LYS A 427 -15.37 20.46 6.09
N TYR A 428 -14.23 19.91 5.67
CA TYR A 428 -13.99 19.52 4.28
C TYR A 428 -13.67 18.03 4.11
N VAL A 429 -13.87 17.23 5.17
CA VAL A 429 -13.65 15.77 5.13
C VAL A 429 -14.38 15.12 3.96
N ASP A 430 -15.66 15.44 3.74
CA ASP A 430 -16.44 14.80 2.69
C ASP A 430 -16.04 15.27 1.28
N PHE A 431 -15.66 16.53 1.13
CA PHE A 431 -15.06 17.04 -0.10
C PHE A 431 -13.78 16.27 -0.45
N VAL A 432 -12.88 16.09 0.53
CA VAL A 432 -11.63 15.36 0.31
C VAL A 432 -11.87 13.88 0.03
N LYS A 433 -12.80 13.22 0.76
CA LYS A 433 -13.14 11.81 0.53
C LYS A 433 -13.62 11.52 -0.89
N GLN A 434 -14.38 12.43 -1.50
CA GLN A 434 -14.92 12.22 -2.86
C GLN A 434 -13.84 12.21 -3.94
N LEU A 435 -12.61 12.67 -3.62
CA LEU A 435 -11.49 12.79 -4.55
C LEU A 435 -10.46 11.65 -4.40
N LEU A 436 -10.60 10.80 -3.36
CA LEU A 436 -9.74 9.66 -3.07
C LEU A 436 -10.44 8.36 -3.44
#